data_AF-A0A943QUF3-F1
#
_entry.id   AF-A0A943QUF3-F1
#
_cell.length_a   1.000
_cell.length_b   1.000
_cell.length_c   1.000
_cell.angle_alpha   90.00
_cell.angle_beta   90.00
_cell.angle_gamma   90.00
#
_symmetry.space_group_name_H-M   'P 1'
#
loop_
_entity.id
_entity.type
_entity.pdbx_description
1 polymer ?
#
loop_
_entity_poly.entity_id
_entity_poly.type
_entity_poly.pdbx_seq_one_letter_code
_entity_poly.pdbx_strand_id
1 'polypeptide(L)'
;MTFFAPFCVPFMVGAAVMLLALAAKYAWWFYGLPRADKLRFVRGLPTRRTLEAVGEVIGESLLHRRIFRVNPLLGYMHMSLAFGWFLLIVAGWVETAAYLGLRYVPLQGHVFFRYFSTGMEHKPVFDFIMDLLLLLVLSGVVLAWGKRVWSRAMGMRRTTRHVMGDRIALSALWFIFPLRLAAESLTCALYGGGGFLTGTIGSLLAGHADAQVLRALFLPAWWGYSLALGIFFVALPFSRYMHIFTEIPLIFLRRYGIRSSEKEGAYDHFQIEACSRCGICIDPCQLQSELGIDDVQSVYFLRDRRHGMLRQAVANNCLMCGRCEQRCPVGIELNTLRLNSRDRMRNTPDERRFDYFRGLDRSSGMGRVGYFAGCMTLLTPRTLRAMERIFAAAGEQVWWADRDGGVCCGRPLKLSGETDSARKMADYNTALFRRHGITTLVTSCPICLKVFREEYRLEGIEVLHHSQYILRLLREGRLAVEGSGERYTYHDPCELGRGSGVYDEPRAVVAALGELLEPEQTREHALCCGSSVANTAISDAQQLELARSVTGCLEATGATAIVTACPLCKKALGRGASLPVADLSEVVAAHIRAGHTFSDNS
;
A
#
# COMPACT_ATOMS: atom_id res chain seq x y z
N MET A 1 24.94 31.91 -29.13
CA MET A 1 23.66 31.29 -29.54
C MET A 1 22.56 31.80 -28.60
N THR A 2 21.48 32.34 -29.15
CA THR A 2 20.28 32.66 -28.38
C THR A 2 19.43 31.38 -28.32
N PHE A 3 19.40 30.69 -27.17
CA PHE A 3 18.61 29.46 -26.96
C PHE A 3 17.10 29.78 -26.83
N PHE A 4 16.55 30.42 -27.85
CA PHE A 4 15.17 30.84 -27.91
C PHE A 4 14.66 30.83 -29.35
N ALA A 5 13.48 30.25 -29.52
CA ALA A 5 12.66 30.33 -30.72
C ALA A 5 11.18 30.43 -30.28
N PRO A 6 10.29 31.04 -31.09
CA PRO A 6 8.88 31.21 -30.71
C PRO A 6 8.18 29.89 -30.35
N PHE A 7 8.55 28.78 -30.98
CA PHE A 7 7.98 27.47 -30.66
C PHE A 7 8.36 26.97 -29.27
N CYS A 8 9.36 27.53 -28.58
CA CYS A 8 9.70 27.14 -27.20
C CYS A 8 8.68 27.63 -26.17
N VAL A 9 7.83 28.60 -26.51
CA VAL A 9 6.88 29.26 -25.58
C VAL A 9 5.92 28.27 -24.90
N PRO A 10 5.23 27.35 -25.60
CA PRO A 10 4.35 26.37 -24.97
C PRO A 10 5.05 25.54 -23.89
N PHE A 11 6.25 25.03 -24.17
CA PHE A 11 7.06 24.30 -23.20
C PHE A 11 7.42 25.16 -21.98
N MET A 12 7.90 26.39 -22.19
CA MET A 12 8.32 27.27 -21.08
C MET A 12 7.14 27.64 -20.18
N VAL A 13 5.97 27.96 -20.75
CA VAL A 13 4.75 28.24 -20.00
C VAL A 13 4.32 27.00 -19.21
N GLY A 14 4.30 25.82 -19.85
CA GLY A 14 3.93 24.58 -19.17
C GLY A 14 4.87 24.23 -18.03
N ALA A 15 6.19 24.36 -18.22
CA ALA A 15 7.18 24.14 -17.18
C ALA A 15 7.02 25.12 -16.00
N ALA A 16 6.78 26.40 -16.28
CA ALA A 16 6.55 27.41 -15.24
C ALA A 16 5.28 27.10 -14.43
N VAL A 17 4.17 26.78 -15.09
CA VAL A 17 2.91 26.39 -14.42
C VAL A 17 3.12 25.16 -13.54
N MET A 18 3.80 24.13 -14.07
CA MET A 18 4.11 22.92 -13.32
C MET A 18 4.93 23.22 -12.06
N LEU A 19 6.04 23.95 -12.20
CA LEU A 19 6.93 24.27 -11.08
C LEU A 19 6.23 25.11 -10.01
N LEU A 20 5.45 26.12 -10.42
CA LEU A 20 4.66 26.95 -9.49
C LEU A 20 3.61 26.12 -8.75
N ALA A 21 2.88 25.25 -9.45
CA ALA A 21 1.87 24.39 -8.84
C ALA A 21 2.49 23.37 -7.86
N LEU A 22 3.63 22.76 -8.22
CA LEU A 22 4.39 21.86 -7.34
C LEU A 22 4.86 22.58 -6.08
N ALA A 23 5.48 23.76 -6.24
CA ALA A 23 5.96 24.57 -5.13
C ALA A 23 4.82 24.97 -4.18
N ALA A 24 3.69 25.43 -4.72
CA ALA A 24 2.51 25.80 -3.94
C ALA A 24 1.94 24.60 -3.17
N LYS A 25 1.78 23.44 -3.82
CA LYS A 25 1.30 22.21 -3.17
C LYS A 25 2.23 21.75 -2.06
N TYR A 26 3.53 21.67 -2.32
CA TYR A 26 4.50 21.20 -1.33
C TYR A 26 4.66 22.16 -0.16
N ALA A 27 4.66 23.46 -0.41
CA ALA A 27 4.65 24.46 0.64
C ALA A 27 3.40 24.31 1.53
N TRP A 28 2.21 24.17 0.92
CA TRP A 28 0.97 24.00 1.67
C TRP A 28 0.94 22.71 2.51
N TRP A 29 1.30 21.57 1.91
CA TRP A 29 1.33 20.28 2.63
C TRP A 29 2.40 20.26 3.73
N PHE A 30 3.59 20.76 3.45
CA PHE A 30 4.66 20.80 4.45
C PHE A 30 4.34 21.78 5.58
N TYR A 31 3.73 22.93 5.27
CA TYR A 31 3.24 23.87 6.28
C TYR A 31 2.16 23.25 7.17
N GLY A 32 1.30 22.40 6.61
CA GLY A 32 0.28 21.67 7.36
C GLY A 32 0.80 20.55 8.27
N LEU A 33 2.08 20.16 8.16
CA LEU A 33 2.63 19.10 9.02
C LEU A 33 2.72 19.56 10.50
N PRO A 34 2.44 18.67 11.46
CA PRO A 34 2.67 18.92 12.88
C PRO A 34 4.12 19.33 13.17
N ARG A 35 4.33 20.13 14.22
CA ARG A 35 5.68 20.57 14.63
C ARG A 35 6.63 19.39 14.89
N ALA A 36 6.11 18.30 15.48
CA ALA A 36 6.88 17.08 15.72
C ALA A 36 7.38 16.44 14.42
N ASP A 37 6.55 16.39 13.38
CA ASP A 37 6.91 15.80 12.08
C ASP A 37 7.87 16.68 11.30
N LYS A 38 7.69 18.01 11.34
CA LYS A 38 8.67 18.96 10.79
C LYS A 38 10.05 18.78 11.44
N LEU A 39 10.08 18.57 12.75
CA LEU A 39 11.33 18.31 13.48
C LEU A 39 11.94 16.95 13.10
N ARG A 40 11.13 15.90 12.93
CA ARG A 40 11.58 14.59 12.42
C ARG A 40 12.18 14.70 11.03
N PHE A 41 11.57 15.50 10.15
CA PHE A 41 12.10 15.75 8.81
C PHE A 41 13.49 16.41 8.87
N VAL A 42 13.63 17.52 9.60
CA VAL A 42 14.91 18.25 9.70
C VAL A 42 16.00 17.37 10.33
N ARG A 43 15.68 16.61 11.39
CA ARG A 43 16.61 15.68 12.04
C ARG A 43 16.95 14.47 11.17
N GLY A 44 16.09 14.10 10.22
CA GLY A 44 16.29 12.99 9.31
C GLY A 44 17.30 13.27 8.20
N LEU A 45 17.37 14.53 7.73
CA LEU A 45 18.21 14.94 6.59
C LEU A 45 19.70 14.55 6.67
N PRO A 46 20.40 14.71 7.81
CA PRO A 46 21.82 14.37 7.90
C PRO A 46 22.06 12.90 8.32
N THR A 47 21.12 11.98 8.08
CA THR A 47 21.23 10.59 8.57
C THR A 47 21.39 9.58 7.43
N ARG A 48 21.83 8.35 7.75
CA ARG A 48 21.88 7.23 6.79
C ARG A 48 20.52 6.96 6.12
N ARG A 49 19.41 7.34 6.76
CA ARG A 49 18.05 7.21 6.21
C ARG A 49 17.86 8.00 4.93
N THR A 50 18.57 9.12 4.76
CA THR A 50 18.53 9.93 3.53
C THR A 50 19.20 9.21 2.37
N LEU A 51 20.35 8.55 2.59
CA LEU A 51 21.01 7.73 1.56
C LEU A 51 20.16 6.53 1.17
N GLU A 52 19.55 5.85 2.15
CA GLU A 52 18.59 4.78 1.90
C GLU A 52 17.37 5.27 1.12
N ALA A 53 16.84 6.46 1.44
CA ALA A 53 15.73 7.07 0.72
C ALA A 53 16.11 7.37 -0.74
N VAL A 54 17.31 7.90 -1.00
CA VAL A 54 17.82 8.11 -2.37
C VAL A 54 17.93 6.79 -3.11
N GLY A 55 18.47 5.74 -2.47
CA GLY A 55 18.53 4.39 -3.04
C GLY A 55 17.16 3.82 -3.38
N GLU A 56 16.15 4.07 -2.52
CA GLU A 56 14.77 3.69 -2.76
C GLU A 56 14.11 4.50 -3.88
N VAL A 57 14.37 5.81 -3.99
CA VAL A 57 13.90 6.64 -5.11
C VAL A 57 14.43 6.12 -6.45
N ILE A 58 15.73 5.80 -6.53
CA ILE A 58 16.32 5.22 -7.74
C ILE A 58 15.71 3.83 -8.01
N GLY A 59 15.58 2.99 -6.97
CA GLY A 59 15.06 1.63 -7.11
C GLY A 59 13.59 1.55 -7.49
N GLU A 60 12.74 2.40 -6.92
CA GLU A 60 11.29 2.28 -7.03
C GLU A 60 10.68 3.31 -7.98
N SER A 61 11.14 4.57 -7.98
CA SER A 61 10.57 5.63 -8.82
C SER A 61 11.20 5.70 -10.22
N LEU A 62 12.47 5.33 -10.38
CA LEU A 62 13.11 5.22 -11.71
C LEU A 62 13.05 3.79 -12.25
N LEU A 63 13.64 2.84 -11.53
CA LEU A 63 13.78 1.46 -12.00
C LEU A 63 12.54 0.57 -11.78
N HIS A 64 11.58 1.02 -10.97
CA HIS A 64 10.32 0.30 -10.72
C HIS A 64 10.49 -1.17 -10.28
N ARG A 65 11.49 -1.45 -9.44
CA ARG A 65 11.85 -2.82 -9.01
C ARG A 65 10.68 -3.61 -8.43
N ARG A 66 9.85 -3.00 -7.57
CA ARG A 66 8.66 -3.68 -7.01
C ARG A 66 7.63 -4.03 -8.07
N ILE A 67 7.42 -3.18 -9.08
CA ILE A 67 6.48 -3.48 -10.17
C ILE A 67 7.04 -4.62 -11.02
N PHE A 68 8.34 -4.61 -11.32
CA PHE A 68 9.02 -5.70 -12.03
C PHE A 68 8.83 -7.06 -11.37
N ARG A 69 8.92 -7.12 -10.03
CA ARG A 69 8.68 -8.38 -9.28
C ARG A 69 7.26 -8.89 -9.39
N VAL A 70 6.28 -8.00 -9.55
CA VAL A 70 4.87 -8.38 -9.69
C VAL A 70 4.57 -8.79 -11.14
N ASN A 71 5.06 -8.02 -12.11
CA ASN A 71 4.85 -8.28 -13.52
C ASN A 71 6.01 -7.67 -14.33
N PRO A 72 6.92 -8.49 -14.88
CA PRO A 72 8.10 -8.00 -15.59
C PRO A 72 7.79 -7.12 -16.80
N LEU A 73 6.73 -7.44 -17.55
CA LEU A 73 6.35 -6.68 -18.74
C LEU A 73 5.82 -5.29 -18.37
N LEU A 74 4.99 -5.21 -17.31
CA LEU A 74 4.52 -3.95 -16.76
C LEU A 74 5.68 -3.13 -16.16
N GLY A 75 6.61 -3.80 -15.46
CA GLY A 75 7.82 -3.19 -14.92
C GLY A 75 8.68 -2.57 -16.02
N TYR A 76 8.96 -3.31 -17.10
CA TYR A 76 9.73 -2.82 -18.24
C TYR A 76 9.07 -1.62 -18.91
N MET A 77 7.76 -1.67 -19.12
CA MET A 77 7.00 -0.55 -19.68
C MET A 77 7.15 0.72 -18.82
N HIS A 78 7.06 0.63 -17.49
CA HIS A 78 7.21 1.78 -16.61
C HIS A 78 8.67 2.27 -16.52
N MET A 79 9.63 1.36 -16.44
CA MET A 79 11.06 1.68 -16.40
C MET A 79 11.53 2.35 -17.69
N SER A 80 11.19 1.79 -18.86
CA SER A 80 11.56 2.38 -20.14
C SER A 80 11.04 3.81 -20.31
N LEU A 81 9.84 4.10 -19.80
CA LEU A 81 9.30 5.46 -19.79
C LEU A 81 9.99 6.38 -18.78
N ALA A 82 10.12 5.97 -17.52
CA ALA A 82 10.66 6.83 -16.46
C ALA A 82 12.19 6.94 -16.51
N PHE A 83 12.88 5.80 -16.47
CA PHE A 83 14.34 5.74 -16.53
C PHE A 83 14.86 6.14 -17.92
N GLY A 84 14.20 5.72 -18.99
CA GLY A 84 14.60 6.13 -20.35
C GLY A 84 14.46 7.64 -20.56
N TRP A 85 13.36 8.26 -20.11
CA TRP A 85 13.21 9.71 -20.19
C TRP A 85 14.21 10.45 -19.29
N PHE A 86 14.46 9.96 -18.08
CA PHE A 86 15.51 10.51 -17.21
C PHE A 86 16.88 10.48 -17.90
N LEU A 87 17.26 9.34 -18.49
CA LEU A 87 18.52 9.21 -19.23
C LEU A 87 18.57 10.13 -20.45
N LEU A 88 17.47 10.34 -21.18
CA LEU A 88 17.42 11.30 -22.29
C LEU A 88 17.73 12.74 -21.82
N ILE A 89 17.22 13.13 -20.65
CA ILE A 89 17.48 14.47 -20.09
C ILE A 89 18.95 14.58 -19.68
N VAL A 90 19.48 13.57 -18.99
CA VAL A 90 20.89 13.55 -18.55
C VAL A 90 21.83 13.54 -19.75
N ALA A 91 21.59 12.66 -20.73
CA ALA A 91 22.39 12.56 -21.95
C ALA A 91 22.34 13.86 -22.76
N GLY A 92 21.17 14.49 -22.90
CA GLY A 92 21.04 15.79 -23.56
C GLY A 92 21.78 16.93 -22.84
N TRP A 93 21.79 16.91 -21.50
CA TRP A 93 22.58 17.87 -20.72
C TRP A 93 24.09 17.65 -20.90
N VAL A 94 24.56 16.41 -20.82
CA VAL A 94 25.97 16.04 -21.05
C VAL A 94 26.39 16.38 -22.49
N GLU A 95 25.54 16.11 -23.47
CA GLU A 95 25.76 16.49 -24.86
C GLU A 95 25.93 18.01 -24.97
N THR A 96 24.99 18.79 -24.43
CA THR A 96 25.08 20.26 -24.45
C THR A 96 26.40 20.75 -23.83
N ALA A 97 26.78 20.18 -22.69
CA ALA A 97 28.03 20.51 -22.00
C ALA A 97 29.28 20.13 -22.83
N ALA A 98 29.22 19.04 -23.60
CA ALA A 98 30.30 18.63 -24.49
C ALA A 98 30.48 19.56 -25.69
N TYR A 99 29.43 20.22 -26.17
CA TYR A 99 29.51 21.19 -27.27
C TYR A 99 29.88 22.60 -26.79
N LEU A 100 29.35 23.03 -25.63
CA LEU A 100 29.41 24.43 -25.19
C LEU A 100 30.27 24.66 -23.92
N GLY A 101 30.83 23.60 -23.35
CA GLY A 101 31.45 23.61 -22.03
C GLY A 101 30.40 23.73 -20.90
N LEU A 102 30.87 23.96 -19.66
CA LEU A 102 30.01 24.15 -18.48
C LEU A 102 29.36 25.56 -18.41
N ARG A 103 29.03 26.13 -19.57
CA ARG A 103 28.32 27.41 -19.64
C ARG A 103 26.86 27.23 -19.25
N TYR A 104 26.25 28.29 -18.71
CA TYR A 104 24.82 28.29 -18.43
C TYR A 104 24.02 28.18 -19.74
N VAL A 105 23.19 27.15 -19.83
CA VAL A 105 22.22 26.96 -20.91
C VAL A 105 20.83 26.87 -20.27
N PRO A 106 19.84 27.65 -20.73
CA PRO A 106 18.52 27.60 -20.16
C PRO A 106 17.84 26.26 -20.47
N LEU A 107 16.82 25.88 -19.68
CA LEU A 107 16.16 24.58 -19.76
C LEU A 107 15.72 24.21 -21.19
N GLN A 108 15.09 25.14 -21.91
CA GLN A 108 14.64 24.92 -23.28
C GLN A 108 15.81 24.70 -24.26
N GLY A 109 17.00 25.22 -23.96
CA GLY A 109 18.21 25.00 -24.76
C GLY A 109 18.66 23.54 -24.73
N HIS A 110 18.52 22.86 -23.59
CA HIS A 110 18.79 21.42 -23.48
C HIS A 110 17.70 20.57 -24.15
N VAL A 111 16.42 20.93 -23.96
CA VAL A 111 15.29 20.16 -24.50
C VAL A 111 15.24 20.23 -26.03
N PHE A 112 15.50 21.40 -26.62
CA PHE A 112 15.47 21.63 -28.06
C PHE A 112 16.87 21.76 -28.65
N PHE A 113 17.88 21.15 -28.03
CA PHE A 113 19.29 21.34 -28.40
C PHE A 113 19.53 21.05 -29.89
N ARG A 114 18.92 19.98 -30.43
CA ARG A 114 19.03 19.58 -31.83
C ARG A 114 18.54 20.63 -32.83
N TYR A 115 17.59 21.48 -32.44
CA TYR A 115 17.16 22.61 -33.26
C TYR A 115 18.25 23.71 -33.30
N PHE A 116 18.83 24.02 -32.13
CA PHE A 116 19.82 25.10 -31.98
C PHE A 116 21.24 24.70 -32.42
N SER A 117 21.52 23.41 -32.53
CA SER A 117 22.82 22.87 -32.95
C SER A 117 22.98 22.73 -34.46
N THR A 118 22.02 23.21 -35.25
CA THR A 118 22.10 23.19 -36.71
C THR A 118 23.32 24.01 -37.17
N GLY A 119 24.33 23.32 -37.72
CA GLY A 119 25.61 23.92 -38.14
C GLY A 119 26.81 23.67 -37.21
N MET A 120 26.66 22.92 -36.11
CA MET A 120 27.79 22.43 -35.31
C MET A 120 28.33 21.09 -35.83
N GLU A 121 29.60 20.79 -35.53
CA GLU A 121 30.23 19.51 -35.91
C GLU A 121 29.60 18.34 -35.14
N HIS A 122 29.03 17.38 -35.88
CA HIS A 122 28.32 16.25 -35.30
C HIS A 122 29.23 15.31 -34.50
N LYS A 123 28.77 14.92 -33.31
CA LYS A 123 29.43 13.93 -32.45
C LYS A 123 28.67 12.60 -32.52
N PRO A 124 29.13 11.61 -33.32
CA PRO A 124 28.37 10.40 -33.64
C PRO A 124 28.03 9.53 -32.41
N VAL A 125 28.85 9.60 -31.35
CA VAL A 125 28.58 8.89 -30.09
C VAL A 125 27.30 9.41 -29.42
N PHE A 126 27.09 10.72 -29.39
CA PHE A 126 25.88 11.30 -28.80
C PHE A 126 24.66 11.02 -29.68
N ASP A 127 24.81 11.08 -31.00
CA ASP A 127 23.76 10.72 -31.95
C ASP A 127 23.27 9.28 -31.72
N PHE A 128 24.21 8.34 -31.56
CA PHE A 128 23.89 6.93 -31.25
C PHE A 128 23.20 6.77 -29.88
N ILE A 129 23.73 7.38 -28.83
CA ILE A 129 23.17 7.27 -27.47
C ILE A 129 21.75 7.83 -27.41
N MET A 130 21.52 9.01 -28.00
CA MET A 130 20.21 9.66 -28.00
C MET A 130 19.17 8.81 -28.76
N ASP A 131 19.54 8.24 -29.91
CA ASP A 131 18.66 7.34 -30.66
C ASP A 131 18.36 6.04 -29.90
N LEU A 132 19.36 5.44 -29.24
CA LEU A 132 19.17 4.23 -28.42
C LEU A 132 18.20 4.49 -27.26
N LEU A 133 18.38 5.62 -26.57
CA LEU A 133 17.50 6.02 -25.46
C LEU A 133 16.10 6.40 -25.95
N LEU A 134 15.98 7.05 -27.11
CA LEU A 134 14.69 7.36 -27.72
C LEU A 134 13.96 6.07 -28.12
N LEU A 135 14.66 5.10 -28.70
CA LEU A 135 14.11 3.77 -29.01
C LEU A 135 13.63 3.05 -27.75
N LEU A 136 14.42 3.07 -26.67
CA LEU A 136 14.03 2.51 -25.38
C LEU A 136 12.70 3.11 -24.90
N VAL A 137 12.57 4.44 -24.91
CA VAL A 137 11.33 5.11 -24.48
C VAL A 137 10.16 4.80 -25.42
N LEU A 138 10.37 4.82 -26.73
CA LEU A 138 9.35 4.49 -27.73
C LEU A 138 8.84 3.05 -27.54
N SER A 139 9.72 2.10 -27.20
CA SER A 139 9.29 0.73 -26.86
C SER A 139 8.33 0.71 -25.66
N GLY A 140 8.59 1.55 -24.65
CA GLY A 140 7.68 1.75 -23.50
C GLY A 140 6.35 2.38 -23.89
N VAL A 141 6.35 3.38 -24.79
CA VAL A 141 5.12 4.01 -25.31
C VAL A 141 4.27 3.01 -26.09
N VAL A 142 4.90 2.20 -26.95
CA VAL A 142 4.22 1.13 -27.71
C VAL A 142 3.59 0.12 -26.77
N LEU A 143 4.31 -0.33 -25.74
CA LEU A 143 3.76 -1.24 -24.73
C LEU A 143 2.62 -0.59 -23.92
N ALA A 144 2.72 0.70 -23.60
CA ALA A 144 1.66 1.44 -22.91
C ALA A 144 0.39 1.58 -23.78
N TRP A 145 0.54 1.75 -25.09
CA TRP A 145 -0.56 1.75 -26.04
C TRP A 145 -1.17 0.34 -26.19
N GLY A 146 -0.33 -0.67 -26.37
CA GLY A 146 -0.73 -2.08 -26.46
C GLY A 146 -1.47 -2.57 -25.22
N LYS A 147 -1.05 -2.15 -24.02
CA LYS A 147 -1.75 -2.41 -22.76
C LYS A 147 -3.22 -1.95 -22.77
N ARG A 148 -3.54 -0.90 -23.54
CA ARG A 148 -4.91 -0.38 -23.65
C ARG A 148 -5.82 -1.30 -24.47
N VAL A 149 -5.26 -1.97 -25.47
CA VAL A 149 -5.98 -2.91 -26.35
C VAL A 149 -5.98 -4.32 -25.77
N TRP A 150 -4.86 -4.76 -25.18
CA TRP A 150 -4.62 -6.14 -24.71
C TRP A 150 -4.30 -6.22 -23.20
N SER A 151 -5.09 -5.56 -22.36
CA SER A 151 -4.85 -5.50 -20.90
C SER A 151 -4.71 -6.88 -20.22
N ARG A 152 -5.42 -7.91 -20.70
CA ARG A 152 -5.32 -9.28 -20.18
C ARG A 152 -3.97 -9.95 -20.48
N ALA A 153 -3.39 -9.69 -21.65
CA ALA A 153 -2.06 -10.21 -22.01
C ALA A 153 -0.95 -9.60 -21.13
N MET A 154 -1.21 -8.43 -20.54
CA MET A 154 -0.34 -7.77 -19.57
C MET A 154 -0.58 -8.25 -18.12
N GLY A 155 -1.28 -9.36 -17.91
CA GLY A 155 -1.51 -9.95 -16.59
C GLY A 155 -2.44 -9.15 -15.67
N MET A 156 -3.17 -8.16 -16.20
CA MET A 156 -4.14 -7.39 -15.42
C MET A 156 -5.56 -7.82 -15.79
N ARG A 157 -6.37 -8.16 -14.77
CA ARG A 157 -7.77 -8.52 -15.01
C ARG A 157 -8.59 -7.32 -15.47
N ARG A 158 -8.27 -6.11 -14.99
CA ARG A 158 -8.96 -4.84 -15.33
C ARG A 158 -8.05 -3.61 -15.29
N THR A 159 -8.42 -2.58 -16.05
CA THR A 159 -7.76 -1.27 -16.08
C THR A 159 -8.61 -0.20 -15.39
N THR A 160 -7.96 0.87 -14.90
CA THR A 160 -8.65 1.97 -14.20
C THR A 160 -9.37 2.91 -15.16
N ARG A 161 -10.59 3.36 -14.82
CA ARG A 161 -11.31 4.41 -15.60
C ARG A 161 -10.66 5.80 -15.45
N HIS A 162 -10.43 6.51 -16.55
CA HIS A 162 -9.77 7.82 -16.57
C HIS A 162 -10.76 8.99 -16.47
N VAL A 163 -10.44 9.97 -15.61
CA VAL A 163 -11.09 11.28 -15.57
C VAL A 163 -10.59 12.17 -16.72
N MET A 164 -11.26 13.28 -17.00
CA MET A 164 -10.93 14.15 -18.14
C MET A 164 -9.47 14.65 -18.13
N GLY A 165 -8.98 15.14 -16.99
CA GLY A 165 -7.59 15.59 -16.84
C GLY A 165 -6.56 14.48 -17.10
N ASP A 166 -6.85 13.25 -16.66
CA ASP A 166 -6.01 12.09 -16.95
C ASP A 166 -5.94 11.80 -18.45
N ARG A 167 -7.03 12.02 -19.20
CA ARG A 167 -7.06 11.78 -20.66
C ARG A 167 -6.23 12.83 -21.40
N ILE A 168 -6.31 14.09 -21.00
CA ILE A 168 -5.51 15.17 -21.61
C ILE A 168 -4.02 14.90 -21.41
N ALA A 169 -3.60 14.65 -20.17
CA ALA A 169 -2.21 14.34 -19.85
C ALA A 169 -1.72 13.07 -20.56
N LEU A 170 -2.55 12.02 -20.61
CA LEU A 170 -2.22 10.77 -21.32
C LEU A 170 -2.04 10.99 -22.82
N SER A 171 -2.97 11.72 -23.46
CA SER A 171 -2.88 12.04 -24.89
C SER A 171 -1.61 12.83 -25.20
N ALA A 172 -1.32 13.87 -24.42
CA ALA A 172 -0.09 14.64 -24.58
C ALA A 172 1.16 13.76 -24.44
N LEU A 173 1.21 12.92 -23.39
CA LEU A 173 2.33 12.00 -23.13
C LEU A 173 2.60 11.04 -24.29
N TRP A 174 1.56 10.54 -24.94
CA TRP A 174 1.68 9.64 -26.10
C TRP A 174 2.32 10.31 -27.31
N PHE A 175 2.13 11.61 -27.49
CA PHE A 175 2.66 12.33 -28.64
C PHE A 175 4.04 12.96 -28.39
N ILE A 176 4.50 13.12 -27.13
CA ILE A 176 5.80 13.73 -26.82
C ILE A 176 6.95 13.07 -27.61
N PHE A 177 7.11 11.74 -27.49
CA PHE A 177 8.25 11.05 -28.11
C PHE A 177 8.11 10.82 -29.62
N PRO A 178 6.93 10.48 -30.16
CA PRO A 178 6.72 10.45 -31.61
C PRO A 178 6.94 11.81 -32.28
N LEU A 179 6.47 12.91 -31.68
CA LEU A 179 6.70 14.26 -32.22
C LEU A 179 8.17 14.67 -32.09
N ARG A 180 8.85 14.25 -31.02
CA ARG A 180 10.31 14.41 -30.91
C ARG A 180 11.05 13.69 -32.03
N LEU A 181 10.72 12.41 -32.25
CA LEU A 181 11.31 11.60 -33.32
C LEU A 181 11.10 12.27 -34.69
N ALA A 182 9.88 12.76 -34.96
CA ALA A 182 9.56 13.45 -36.21
C ALA A 182 10.36 14.76 -36.36
N ALA A 183 10.42 15.59 -35.31
CA ALA A 183 11.15 16.86 -35.32
C ALA A 183 12.66 16.66 -35.51
N GLU A 184 13.26 15.70 -34.80
CA GLU A 184 14.69 15.37 -34.92
C GLU A 184 14.99 14.75 -36.30
N SER A 185 14.15 13.85 -36.82
CA SER A 185 14.33 13.25 -38.15
C SER A 185 14.21 14.29 -39.28
N LEU A 186 13.29 15.25 -39.19
CA LEU A 186 13.18 16.37 -40.13
C LEU A 186 14.40 17.30 -40.05
N THR A 187 14.95 17.48 -38.85
CA THR A 187 16.20 18.23 -38.67
C THR A 187 17.35 17.53 -39.39
N CYS A 188 17.46 16.21 -39.24
CA CYS A 188 18.47 15.40 -39.93
C CYS A 188 18.28 15.42 -41.46
N ALA A 189 17.04 15.35 -41.95
CA ALA A 189 16.73 15.39 -43.38
C ALA A 189 17.17 16.71 -44.05
N LEU A 190 17.11 17.84 -43.34
CA LEU A 190 17.45 19.16 -43.86
C LEU A 190 18.91 19.58 -43.65
N TYR A 191 19.50 19.19 -42.51
CA TYR A 191 20.80 19.70 -42.06
C TYR A 191 21.86 18.62 -41.88
N GLY A 192 21.51 17.35 -42.11
CA GLY A 192 22.38 16.20 -41.82
C GLY A 192 22.48 15.89 -40.32
N GLY A 193 23.32 14.93 -39.99
CA GLY A 193 23.44 14.39 -38.63
C GLY A 193 22.40 13.32 -38.30
N GLY A 194 22.40 12.88 -37.05
CA GLY A 194 21.47 11.86 -36.55
C GLY A 194 22.10 10.47 -36.46
N GLY A 195 21.52 9.63 -35.60
CA GLY A 195 22.00 8.28 -35.36
C GLY A 195 21.32 7.25 -36.27
N PHE A 196 21.30 6.00 -35.82
CA PHE A 196 20.72 4.89 -36.58
C PHE A 196 19.20 4.96 -36.73
N LEU A 197 18.49 5.70 -35.87
CA LEU A 197 17.03 5.83 -35.87
C LEU A 197 16.61 7.13 -36.55
N THR A 198 17.01 8.28 -35.99
CA THR A 198 16.64 9.60 -36.50
C THR A 198 17.29 9.88 -37.85
N GLY A 199 18.55 9.47 -38.04
CA GLY A 199 19.27 9.61 -39.29
C GLY A 199 18.69 8.73 -40.41
N THR A 200 18.32 7.47 -40.10
CA THR A 200 17.68 6.58 -41.09
C THR A 200 16.31 7.09 -41.52
N ILE A 201 15.47 7.54 -40.58
CA ILE A 201 14.16 8.12 -40.93
C ILE A 201 14.37 9.43 -41.69
N GLY A 202 15.34 10.25 -41.28
CA GLY A 202 15.69 11.50 -41.96
C GLY A 202 16.15 11.28 -43.41
N SER A 203 17.01 10.30 -43.66
CA SER A 203 17.48 9.97 -45.01
C SER A 203 16.36 9.41 -45.89
N LEU A 204 15.47 8.58 -45.34
CA LEU A 204 14.27 8.13 -46.02
C LEU A 204 13.35 9.30 -46.40
N LEU A 205 13.13 10.25 -45.49
CA LEU A 205 12.34 11.46 -45.76
C LEU A 205 12.98 12.32 -46.86
N ALA A 206 14.29 12.55 -46.78
CA ALA A 206 15.03 13.31 -47.80
C ALA A 206 15.00 12.63 -49.18
N GLY A 207 14.96 11.29 -49.22
CA GLY A 207 14.88 10.53 -50.47
C GLY A 207 13.49 10.47 -51.11
N HIS A 208 12.40 10.70 -50.35
CA HIS A 208 11.02 10.50 -50.82
C HIS A 208 10.13 11.75 -50.77
N ALA A 209 10.55 12.82 -50.09
CA ALA A 209 9.79 14.06 -49.97
C ALA A 209 10.54 15.24 -50.57
N ASP A 210 9.79 16.15 -51.18
CA ASP A 210 10.35 17.37 -51.76
C ASP A 210 10.94 18.30 -50.67
N ALA A 211 12.03 18.99 -51.00
CA ALA A 211 12.74 19.85 -50.06
C ALA A 211 11.85 21.00 -49.54
N GLN A 212 10.90 21.49 -50.33
CA GLN A 212 9.96 22.52 -49.89
C GLN A 212 8.98 21.96 -48.86
N VAL A 213 8.54 20.72 -49.02
CA VAL A 213 7.67 20.02 -48.07
C VAL A 213 8.40 19.80 -46.74
N LEU A 214 9.65 19.33 -46.78
CA LEU A 214 10.46 19.12 -45.58
C LEU A 214 10.66 20.42 -44.79
N ARG A 215 10.95 21.54 -45.48
CA ARG A 215 11.05 22.87 -44.86
C ARG A 215 9.72 23.35 -44.28
N ALA A 216 8.61 23.07 -44.96
CA ALA A 216 7.27 23.43 -44.47
C ALA A 216 6.88 22.64 -43.22
N LEU A 217 7.31 21.38 -43.09
CA LEU A 217 7.01 20.53 -41.93
C LEU A 217 7.97 20.69 -40.75
N PHE A 218 9.18 21.19 -40.99
CA PHE A 218 10.23 21.34 -39.98
C PHE A 218 9.77 22.14 -38.75
N LEU A 219 9.29 23.38 -38.94
CA LEU A 219 8.87 24.23 -37.83
C LEU A 219 7.59 23.73 -37.14
N PRO A 220 6.54 23.29 -37.89
CA PRO A 220 5.38 22.63 -37.29
C PRO A 220 5.70 21.41 -36.41
N ALA A 221 6.69 20.59 -36.77
CA ALA A 221 7.08 19.43 -35.97
C ALA A 221 7.63 19.85 -34.60
N TRP A 222 8.49 20.87 -34.56
CA TRP A 222 9.01 21.44 -33.31
C TRP A 222 7.92 22.13 -32.48
N TRP A 223 6.98 22.83 -33.13
CA TRP A 223 5.77 23.34 -32.47
C TRP A 223 4.93 22.24 -31.85
N GLY A 224 4.68 21.16 -32.59
CA GLY A 224 3.93 20.01 -32.10
C GLY A 224 4.59 19.40 -30.86
N TYR A 225 5.89 19.15 -30.93
CA TYR A 225 6.65 18.61 -29.79
C TYR A 225 6.58 19.52 -28.56
N SER A 226 6.81 20.82 -28.74
CA SER A 226 6.73 21.82 -27.66
C SER A 226 5.34 21.95 -27.07
N LEU A 227 4.29 21.93 -27.90
CA LEU A 227 2.90 21.97 -27.48
C LEU A 227 2.52 20.72 -26.67
N ALA A 228 2.93 19.53 -27.12
CA ALA A 228 2.70 18.29 -26.40
C ALA A 228 3.36 18.30 -25.01
N LEU A 229 4.61 18.77 -24.91
CA LEU A 229 5.28 18.96 -23.62
C LEU A 229 4.58 20.00 -22.73
N GLY A 230 4.22 21.16 -23.31
CA GLY A 230 3.53 22.24 -22.60
C GLY A 230 2.21 21.77 -22.01
N ILE A 231 1.35 21.12 -22.81
CA ILE A 231 0.06 20.57 -22.36
C ILE A 231 0.27 19.53 -21.25
N PHE A 232 1.25 18.63 -21.43
CA PHE A 232 1.54 17.61 -20.42
C PHE A 232 1.95 18.25 -19.08
N PHE A 233 2.86 19.22 -19.08
CA PHE A 233 3.31 19.89 -17.86
C PHE A 233 2.23 20.74 -17.18
N VAL A 234 1.33 21.38 -17.93
CA VAL A 234 0.15 22.05 -17.34
C VAL A 234 -0.79 21.04 -16.69
N ALA A 235 -1.05 19.90 -17.34
CA ALA A 235 -2.00 18.91 -16.84
C ALA A 235 -1.44 18.03 -15.71
N LEU A 236 -0.12 17.84 -15.65
CA LEU A 236 0.54 16.90 -14.75
C LEU A 236 0.16 17.12 -13.27
N PRO A 237 0.26 18.34 -12.68
CA PRO A 237 0.01 18.55 -11.26
C PRO A 237 -1.43 18.24 -10.82
N PHE A 238 -2.37 18.18 -11.75
CA PHE A 238 -3.81 17.98 -11.51
C PHE A 238 -4.31 16.61 -11.94
N SER A 239 -3.39 15.71 -12.30
CA SER A 239 -3.69 14.38 -12.83
C SER A 239 -3.05 13.28 -12.00
N ARG A 240 -3.29 12.02 -12.35
CA ARG A 240 -2.56 10.88 -11.75
C ARG A 240 -1.05 10.90 -11.96
N TYR A 241 -0.52 11.71 -12.86
CA TYR A 241 0.91 11.82 -13.14
C TYR A 241 1.66 12.65 -12.08
N MET A 242 0.94 13.32 -11.18
CA MET A 242 1.51 13.96 -9.98
C MET A 242 2.34 12.98 -9.12
N HIS A 243 2.09 11.66 -9.23
CA HIS A 243 2.90 10.65 -8.54
C HIS A 243 4.40 10.73 -8.86
N ILE A 244 4.76 11.14 -10.09
CA ILE A 244 6.15 11.26 -10.55
C ILE A 244 6.96 12.15 -9.60
N PHE A 245 6.37 13.25 -9.15
CA PHE A 245 7.05 14.17 -8.22
C PHE A 245 6.73 13.87 -6.76
N THR A 246 5.55 13.34 -6.44
CA THR A 246 5.11 13.14 -5.04
C THR A 246 5.59 11.86 -4.39
N GLU A 247 5.95 10.85 -5.17
CA GLU A 247 6.53 9.62 -4.65
C GLU A 247 7.90 9.87 -3.98
N ILE A 248 8.71 10.77 -4.56
CA ILE A 248 10.03 11.15 -4.04
C ILE A 248 9.93 11.67 -2.60
N PRO A 249 9.24 12.81 -2.30
CA PRO A 249 9.13 13.31 -0.94
C PRO A 249 8.41 12.33 -0.02
N LEU A 250 7.45 11.53 -0.52
CA LEU A 250 6.79 10.51 0.29
C LEU A 250 7.78 9.45 0.81
N ILE A 251 8.71 8.98 -0.03
CA ILE A 251 9.76 8.03 0.38
C ILE A 251 10.60 8.62 1.53
N PHE A 252 11.03 9.89 1.40
CA PHE A 252 11.78 10.58 2.46
C PHE A 252 10.96 10.69 3.75
N LEU A 253 9.72 11.19 3.68
CA LEU A 253 8.85 11.36 4.85
C LEU A 253 8.64 10.05 5.59
N ARG A 254 8.39 8.95 4.86
CA ARG A 254 8.21 7.62 5.44
C ARG A 254 9.48 7.09 6.11
N ARG A 255 10.64 7.25 5.47
CA ARG A 255 11.94 6.86 6.03
C ARG A 255 12.27 7.65 7.30
N TYR A 256 11.81 8.88 7.41
CA TYR A 256 11.93 9.69 8.62
C TYR A 256 10.92 9.34 9.72
N GLY A 257 10.05 8.35 9.49
CA GLY A 257 9.08 7.88 10.47
C GLY A 257 7.84 8.76 10.59
N ILE A 258 7.54 9.58 9.57
CA ILE A 258 6.28 10.31 9.47
C ILE A 258 5.26 9.36 8.83
N ARG A 259 4.09 9.25 9.47
CA ARG A 259 3.04 8.28 9.14
C ARG A 259 1.67 8.94 9.23
N SER A 260 0.66 8.32 8.62
CA SER A 260 -0.72 8.77 8.80
C SER A 260 -1.22 8.48 10.20
N SER A 261 -2.21 9.26 10.61
CA SER A 261 -2.96 9.02 11.83
C SER A 261 -4.42 8.67 11.51
N GLU A 262 -5.17 8.29 12.54
CA GLU A 262 -6.62 8.10 12.44
C GLU A 262 -7.39 9.39 12.10
N LYS A 263 -6.78 10.56 12.34
CA LYS A 263 -7.29 11.86 11.88
C LYS A 263 -6.59 12.25 10.59
N GLU A 264 -7.35 12.85 9.67
CA GLU A 264 -6.81 13.34 8.40
C GLU A 264 -5.77 14.43 8.67
N GLY A 265 -4.60 14.31 8.03
CA GLY A 265 -3.48 15.23 8.21
C GLY A 265 -2.74 15.53 6.91
N ALA A 266 -1.84 16.51 6.94
CA ALA A 266 -1.18 16.99 5.72
C ALA A 266 -0.28 15.95 5.03
N TYR A 267 0.27 14.98 5.79
CA TYR A 267 1.00 13.84 5.23
C TYR A 267 0.13 12.98 4.29
N ASP A 268 -1.18 12.91 4.51
CA ASP A 268 -2.09 12.13 3.69
C ASP A 268 -2.12 12.64 2.24
N HIS A 269 -1.95 13.96 2.02
CA HIS A 269 -1.91 14.52 0.68
C HIS A 269 -0.75 13.97 -0.16
N PHE A 270 0.43 13.79 0.43
CA PHE A 270 1.57 13.18 -0.24
C PHE A 270 1.24 11.75 -0.68
N GLN A 271 0.58 10.98 0.18
CA GLN A 271 0.19 9.60 -0.13
C GLN A 271 -0.90 9.50 -1.21
N ILE A 272 -1.93 10.34 -1.13
CA ILE A 272 -3.02 10.36 -2.09
C ILE A 272 -2.49 10.70 -3.48
N GLU A 273 -1.61 11.70 -3.59
CA GLU A 273 -1.07 12.16 -4.86
C GLU A 273 0.04 11.24 -5.41
N ALA A 274 0.74 10.50 -4.55
CA ALA A 274 1.71 9.47 -4.94
C ALA A 274 1.04 8.21 -5.54
N CYS A 275 -0.27 8.04 -5.43
CA CYS A 275 -0.95 6.92 -6.06
C CYS A 275 -0.95 7.05 -7.59
N SER A 276 -0.08 6.30 -8.26
CA SER A 276 -0.05 6.24 -9.72
C SER A 276 -1.28 5.60 -10.34
N ARG A 277 -2.19 5.01 -9.54
CA ARG A 277 -3.36 4.23 -9.96
C ARG A 277 -2.99 3.05 -10.86
N CYS A 278 -1.87 2.37 -10.58
CA CYS A 278 -1.37 1.24 -11.36
C CYS A 278 -2.34 0.05 -11.46
N GLY A 279 -3.21 -0.14 -10.46
CA GLY A 279 -4.21 -1.22 -10.45
C GLY A 279 -3.78 -2.50 -9.72
N ILE A 280 -2.53 -2.60 -9.26
CA ILE A 280 -2.00 -3.80 -8.55
C ILE A 280 -2.83 -4.15 -7.30
N CYS A 281 -3.48 -3.17 -6.67
CA CYS A 281 -4.34 -3.41 -5.52
C CYS A 281 -5.72 -4.02 -5.86
N ILE A 282 -6.08 -4.14 -7.14
CA ILE A 282 -7.38 -4.68 -7.57
C ILE A 282 -7.38 -6.19 -7.42
N ASP A 283 -6.39 -6.88 -7.99
CA ASP A 283 -6.37 -8.35 -8.06
C ASP A 283 -6.31 -9.04 -6.67
N PRO A 284 -5.59 -8.51 -5.65
CA PRO A 284 -5.61 -9.07 -4.30
C PRO A 284 -6.91 -8.82 -3.52
N CYS A 285 -7.88 -8.06 -4.05
CA CYS A 285 -9.09 -7.73 -3.33
C CYS A 285 -10.18 -8.79 -3.56
N GLN A 286 -10.52 -9.55 -2.52
CA GLN A 286 -11.57 -10.58 -2.59
C GLN A 286 -12.97 -10.04 -2.90
N LEU A 287 -13.24 -8.76 -2.55
CA LEU A 287 -14.50 -8.13 -2.98
C LEU A 287 -14.60 -8.07 -4.50
N GLN A 288 -13.47 -7.96 -5.21
CA GLN A 288 -13.44 -8.00 -6.67
C GLN A 288 -13.37 -9.43 -7.21
N SER A 289 -12.45 -10.24 -6.70
CA SER A 289 -12.15 -11.56 -7.29
C SER A 289 -13.28 -12.56 -7.09
N GLU A 290 -13.93 -12.52 -5.93
CA GLU A 290 -15.00 -13.46 -5.56
C GLU A 290 -16.37 -12.84 -5.79
N LEU A 291 -16.61 -11.61 -5.30
CA LEU A 291 -17.96 -11.01 -5.29
C LEU A 291 -18.26 -10.11 -6.50
N GLY A 292 -17.29 -9.88 -7.38
CA GLY A 292 -17.46 -9.01 -8.55
C GLY A 292 -17.67 -7.52 -8.23
N ILE A 293 -17.52 -7.07 -6.98
CA ILE A 293 -17.62 -5.66 -6.58
C ILE A 293 -16.38 -4.93 -7.07
N ASP A 294 -16.54 -3.95 -7.95
CA ASP A 294 -15.46 -3.41 -8.79
C ASP A 294 -15.24 -1.89 -8.69
N ASP A 295 -15.87 -1.23 -7.72
CA ASP A 295 -15.82 0.21 -7.52
C ASP A 295 -15.25 0.64 -6.15
N VAL A 296 -14.89 -0.31 -5.29
CA VAL A 296 -14.50 -0.05 -3.88
C VAL A 296 -13.02 -0.25 -3.59
N GLN A 297 -12.27 -0.85 -4.51
CA GLN A 297 -10.85 -1.15 -4.34
C GLN A 297 -10.06 0.13 -4.06
N SER A 298 -8.91 0.00 -3.40
CA SER A 298 -8.09 1.12 -2.96
C SER A 298 -7.77 2.14 -4.04
N VAL A 299 -7.61 1.72 -5.30
CA VAL A 299 -7.39 2.64 -6.43
C VAL A 299 -8.59 3.52 -6.76
N TYR A 300 -9.83 3.02 -6.60
CA TYR A 300 -11.05 3.79 -6.83
C TYR A 300 -11.36 4.67 -5.63
N PHE A 301 -11.16 4.15 -4.42
CA PHE A 301 -11.21 4.93 -3.19
C PHE A 301 -10.25 6.14 -3.22
N LEU A 302 -8.98 5.93 -3.61
CA LEU A 302 -8.00 7.03 -3.70
C LEU A 302 -8.32 8.00 -4.84
N ARG A 303 -8.86 7.51 -5.97
CA ARG A 303 -9.36 8.39 -7.04
C ARG A 303 -10.44 9.32 -6.50
N ASP A 304 -11.44 8.75 -5.84
CA ASP A 304 -12.59 9.51 -5.36
C ASP A 304 -12.15 10.49 -4.27
N ARG A 305 -11.22 10.10 -3.40
CA ARG A 305 -10.64 11.00 -2.40
C ARG A 305 -9.84 12.14 -3.04
N ARG A 306 -8.95 11.85 -4.00
CA ARG A 306 -8.13 12.86 -4.70
C ARG A 306 -8.98 13.95 -5.34
N HIS A 307 -10.13 13.57 -5.89
CA HIS A 307 -11.02 14.47 -6.61
C HIS A 307 -12.21 14.95 -5.79
N GLY A 308 -12.24 14.69 -4.47
CA GLY A 308 -13.34 15.15 -3.60
C GLY A 308 -14.71 14.51 -3.88
N MET A 309 -14.74 13.33 -4.53
CA MET A 309 -15.95 12.59 -4.91
C MET A 309 -16.21 11.38 -4.00
N LEU A 310 -15.49 11.26 -2.88
CA LEU A 310 -15.57 10.07 -2.02
C LEU A 310 -16.91 9.98 -1.30
N ARG A 311 -17.64 8.89 -1.57
CA ARG A 311 -18.91 8.56 -0.92
C ARG A 311 -18.69 7.62 0.26
N GLN A 312 -19.52 7.77 1.30
CA GLN A 312 -19.47 6.92 2.49
C GLN A 312 -19.69 5.43 2.17
N ALA A 313 -20.57 5.10 1.21
CA ALA A 313 -20.79 3.72 0.76
C ALA A 313 -19.50 3.07 0.22
N VAL A 314 -18.69 3.82 -0.54
CA VAL A 314 -17.39 3.35 -1.05
C VAL A 314 -16.38 3.20 0.08
N ALA A 315 -16.35 4.15 1.03
CA ALA A 315 -15.47 4.10 2.19
C ALA A 315 -15.78 2.88 3.08
N ASN A 316 -17.05 2.57 3.31
CA ASN A 316 -17.54 1.52 4.22
C ASN A 316 -17.52 0.11 3.60
N ASN A 317 -17.62 0.00 2.28
CA ASN A 317 -17.53 -1.30 1.59
C ASN A 317 -16.07 -1.74 1.40
N CYS A 318 -15.39 -2.03 2.51
CA CYS A 318 -14.04 -2.58 2.53
C CYS A 318 -13.83 -3.45 3.75
N LEU A 319 -13.24 -4.63 3.55
CA LEU A 319 -12.89 -5.56 4.63
C LEU A 319 -11.77 -5.04 5.54
N MET A 320 -11.06 -3.98 5.15
CA MET A 320 -9.86 -3.45 5.82
C MET A 320 -8.78 -4.51 6.11
N CYS A 321 -8.72 -5.56 5.28
CA CYS A 321 -7.86 -6.71 5.54
C CYS A 321 -6.36 -6.42 5.31
N GLY A 322 -6.00 -5.34 4.60
CA GLY A 322 -4.61 -4.93 4.35
C GLY A 322 -3.89 -5.62 3.19
N ARG A 323 -4.53 -6.53 2.43
CA ARG A 323 -3.87 -7.21 1.28
C ARG A 323 -3.43 -6.23 0.19
N CYS A 324 -4.24 -5.20 -0.08
CA CYS A 324 -3.92 -4.16 -1.05
C CYS A 324 -2.72 -3.28 -0.62
N GLU A 325 -2.55 -3.09 0.69
CA GLU A 325 -1.45 -2.33 1.27
C GLU A 325 -0.13 -3.09 1.14
N GLN A 326 -0.13 -4.39 1.45
CA GLN A 326 1.04 -5.26 1.29
C GLN A 326 1.54 -5.37 -0.15
N ARG A 327 0.62 -5.29 -1.13
CA ARG A 327 0.95 -5.36 -2.57
C ARG A 327 1.22 -3.98 -3.19
N CYS A 328 1.09 -2.88 -2.45
CA CYS A 328 1.27 -1.54 -2.99
C CYS A 328 2.76 -1.27 -3.26
N PRO A 329 3.21 -1.07 -4.51
CA PRO A 329 4.63 -0.81 -4.79
C PRO A 329 5.09 0.51 -4.17
N VAL A 330 4.20 1.50 -4.12
CA VAL A 330 4.47 2.82 -3.53
C VAL A 330 4.52 2.76 -2.01
N GLY A 331 3.85 1.80 -1.37
CA GLY A 331 3.74 1.66 0.09
C GLY A 331 2.84 2.72 0.75
N ILE A 332 1.67 2.95 0.16
CA ILE A 332 0.63 3.84 0.71
C ILE A 332 -0.10 3.14 1.87
N GLU A 333 -0.33 3.85 2.97
CA GLU A 333 -1.06 3.40 4.17
C GLU A 333 -2.58 3.38 3.92
N LEU A 334 -3.01 2.49 3.02
CA LEU A 334 -4.37 2.40 2.49
C LEU A 334 -5.44 2.20 3.57
N ASN A 335 -5.16 1.36 4.57
CA ASN A 335 -6.10 1.13 5.65
C ASN A 335 -6.25 2.39 6.53
N THR A 336 -5.17 3.09 6.83
CA THR A 336 -5.18 4.32 7.63
C THR A 336 -5.88 5.46 6.90
N LEU A 337 -5.61 5.66 5.62
CA LEU A 337 -6.33 6.64 4.80
C LEU A 337 -7.83 6.33 4.73
N ARG A 338 -8.20 5.05 4.67
CA ARG A 338 -9.61 4.68 4.70
C ARG A 338 -10.26 4.95 6.06
N LEU A 339 -9.56 4.62 7.15
CA LEU A 339 -10.01 4.92 8.51
C LEU A 339 -10.25 6.42 8.69
N ASN A 340 -9.27 7.26 8.35
CA ASN A 340 -9.40 8.70 8.57
C ASN A 340 -10.42 9.36 7.63
N SER A 341 -10.71 8.75 6.46
CA SER A 341 -11.86 9.16 5.63
C SER A 341 -13.18 8.89 6.34
N ARG A 342 -13.32 7.69 6.96
CA ARG A 342 -14.53 7.31 7.70
C ARG A 342 -14.71 8.19 8.92
N ASP A 343 -13.61 8.52 9.62
CA ASP A 343 -13.60 9.47 10.74
C ASP A 343 -14.16 10.82 10.32
N ARG A 344 -13.57 11.44 9.28
CA ARG A 344 -14.05 12.73 8.77
C ARG A 344 -15.53 12.73 8.36
N MET A 345 -16.04 11.61 7.87
CA MET A 345 -17.44 11.50 7.40
C MET A 345 -18.46 11.20 8.50
N ARG A 346 -18.06 10.57 9.61
CA ARG A 346 -18.99 9.99 10.60
C ARG A 346 -18.77 10.48 12.02
N ASN A 347 -17.55 10.83 12.40
CA ASN A 347 -17.19 11.03 13.79
C ASN A 347 -17.96 12.22 14.41
N THR A 348 -18.98 11.90 15.20
CA THR A 348 -19.78 12.85 15.98
C THR A 348 -19.59 12.54 17.46
N PRO A 349 -18.79 13.34 18.20
CA PRO A 349 -18.57 13.11 19.62
C PRO A 349 -19.88 13.34 20.39
N ASP A 350 -20.47 12.28 20.93
CA ASP A 350 -21.55 12.37 21.91
C ASP A 350 -21.07 11.78 23.23
N GLU A 351 -20.92 12.65 24.23
CA GLU A 351 -20.40 12.26 25.54
C GLU A 351 -21.39 11.45 26.37
N ARG A 352 -22.69 11.68 26.18
CA ARG A 352 -23.75 11.08 27.02
C ARG A 352 -23.91 9.59 26.75
N ARG A 353 -23.52 9.14 25.55
CA ARG A 353 -23.56 7.73 25.14
C ARG A 353 -22.75 6.80 26.06
N PHE A 354 -21.80 7.33 26.82
CA PHE A 354 -20.85 6.56 27.63
C PHE A 354 -21.02 6.73 29.14
N ASP A 355 -22.10 7.35 29.61
CA ASP A 355 -22.35 7.52 31.05
C ASP A 355 -22.50 6.19 31.81
N TYR A 356 -22.87 5.11 31.12
CA TYR A 356 -22.98 3.76 31.68
C TYR A 356 -21.64 3.17 32.17
N PHE A 357 -20.51 3.79 31.88
CA PHE A 357 -19.20 3.37 32.41
C PHE A 357 -19.06 3.62 33.91
N ARG A 358 -19.83 4.54 34.49
CA ARG A 358 -19.68 4.91 35.90
C ARG A 358 -20.10 3.74 36.80
N GLY A 359 -19.17 3.30 37.65
CA GLY A 359 -19.40 2.19 38.58
C GLY A 359 -19.50 0.81 37.92
N LEU A 360 -19.24 0.72 36.61
CA LEU A 360 -19.15 -0.57 35.93
C LEU A 360 -17.79 -1.18 36.29
N ASP A 361 -17.77 -2.27 37.05
CA ASP A 361 -16.65 -3.18 37.14
C ASP A 361 -17.25 -4.57 37.33
N ARG A 362 -17.07 -5.41 36.31
CA ARG A 362 -17.56 -6.79 36.28
C ARG A 362 -16.40 -7.77 36.17
N SER A 363 -15.20 -7.30 36.43
CA SER A 363 -14.02 -8.15 36.46
C SER A 363 -14.00 -9.01 37.72
N SER A 364 -13.23 -10.10 37.70
CA SER A 364 -13.13 -11.03 38.82
C SER A 364 -11.77 -11.75 38.86
N GLY A 365 -11.40 -12.31 40.01
CA GLY A 365 -10.08 -12.93 40.24
C GLY A 365 -9.04 -11.94 40.78
N MET A 366 -7.85 -12.44 41.13
CA MET A 366 -6.79 -11.64 41.78
C MET A 366 -5.40 -11.81 41.14
N GLY A 367 -5.36 -12.36 39.91
CA GLY A 367 -4.11 -12.64 39.19
C GLY A 367 -3.43 -11.41 38.59
N ARG A 368 -2.10 -11.42 38.49
CA ARG A 368 -1.34 -10.38 37.75
C ARG A 368 -1.43 -10.56 36.23
N VAL A 369 -1.80 -11.76 35.78
CA VAL A 369 -2.13 -12.06 34.39
C VAL A 369 -3.62 -11.78 34.18
N GLY A 370 -3.91 -10.73 33.43
CA GLY A 370 -5.26 -10.37 33.02
C GLY A 370 -5.65 -11.08 31.74
N TYR A 371 -6.85 -11.68 31.67
CA TYR A 371 -7.42 -12.21 30.44
C TYR A 371 -8.62 -11.38 29.97
N PHE A 372 -8.53 -10.88 28.73
CA PHE A 372 -9.59 -10.16 28.04
C PHE A 372 -10.08 -11.01 26.87
N ALA A 373 -11.25 -11.62 27.02
CA ALA A 373 -11.85 -12.48 26.00
C ALA A 373 -12.25 -11.66 24.76
N GLY A 374 -12.88 -10.52 24.97
CA GLY A 374 -13.49 -9.70 23.93
C GLY A 374 -14.80 -10.28 23.41
N CYS A 375 -15.55 -9.45 22.69
CA CYS A 375 -16.90 -9.77 22.24
C CYS A 375 -16.99 -11.06 21.39
N MET A 376 -16.03 -11.29 20.51
CA MET A 376 -16.07 -12.45 19.61
C MET A 376 -15.81 -13.77 20.35
N THR A 377 -14.93 -13.78 21.34
CA THR A 377 -14.66 -14.96 22.18
C THR A 377 -15.85 -15.26 23.10
N LEU A 378 -16.48 -14.22 23.67
CA LEU A 378 -17.70 -14.41 24.47
C LEU A 378 -18.85 -15.01 23.64
N LEU A 379 -18.91 -14.70 22.34
CA LEU A 379 -19.84 -15.33 21.38
C LEU A 379 -19.38 -16.70 20.86
N THR A 380 -18.20 -17.18 21.25
CA THR A 380 -17.64 -18.50 20.92
C THR A 380 -17.19 -19.24 22.20
N PRO A 381 -18.13 -19.77 23.00
CA PRO A 381 -17.84 -20.27 24.35
C PRO A 381 -16.79 -21.39 24.43
N ARG A 382 -16.53 -22.12 23.34
CA ARG A 382 -15.50 -23.16 23.28
C ARG A 382 -14.09 -22.56 23.44
N THR A 383 -13.81 -21.40 22.84
CA THR A 383 -12.53 -20.69 22.96
C THR A 383 -12.30 -20.22 24.39
N LEU A 384 -13.33 -19.66 25.05
CA LEU A 384 -13.23 -19.24 26.45
C LEU A 384 -12.93 -20.42 27.37
N ARG A 385 -13.68 -21.51 27.26
CA ARG A 385 -13.48 -22.73 28.05
C ARG A 385 -12.12 -23.38 27.81
N ALA A 386 -11.63 -23.34 26.57
CA ALA A 386 -10.29 -23.83 26.24
C ALA A 386 -9.21 -23.04 26.95
N MET A 387 -9.31 -21.70 26.95
CA MET A 387 -8.39 -20.84 27.70
C MET A 387 -8.48 -21.06 29.21
N GLU A 388 -9.67 -21.23 29.79
CA GLU A 388 -9.85 -21.60 31.20
C GLU A 388 -9.09 -22.89 31.56
N ARG A 389 -9.22 -23.93 30.72
CA ARG A 389 -8.50 -25.20 30.90
C ARG A 389 -6.99 -25.03 30.80
N ILE A 390 -6.52 -24.22 29.85
CA ILE A 390 -5.09 -23.95 29.67
C ILE A 390 -4.52 -23.21 30.88
N PHE A 391 -5.20 -22.17 31.36
CA PHE A 391 -4.76 -21.44 32.55
C PHE A 391 -4.74 -22.33 33.79
N ALA A 392 -5.77 -23.16 33.98
CA ALA A 392 -5.83 -24.11 35.08
C ALA A 392 -4.69 -25.14 35.02
N ALA A 393 -4.43 -25.72 33.85
CA ALA A 393 -3.32 -26.66 33.65
C ALA A 393 -1.95 -26.00 33.89
N ALA A 394 -1.81 -24.72 33.56
CA ALA A 394 -0.59 -23.96 33.77
C ALA A 394 -0.41 -23.42 35.20
N GLY A 395 -1.36 -23.69 36.11
CA GLY A 395 -1.37 -23.12 37.46
C GLY A 395 -1.47 -21.60 37.49
N GLU A 396 -1.99 -20.98 36.42
CA GLU A 396 -2.03 -19.52 36.28
C GLU A 396 -3.18 -18.91 37.10
N GLN A 397 -2.84 -17.98 38.00
CA GLN A 397 -3.86 -17.17 38.65
C GLN A 397 -4.25 -16.03 37.72
N VAL A 398 -5.50 -16.02 37.28
CA VAL A 398 -6.00 -15.08 36.26
C VAL A 398 -6.95 -14.06 36.86
N TRP A 399 -6.78 -12.80 36.46
CA TRP A 399 -7.82 -11.78 36.57
C TRP A 399 -8.62 -11.70 35.27
N TRP A 400 -9.92 -11.90 35.35
CA TRP A 400 -10.83 -11.94 34.21
C TRP A 400 -11.43 -10.56 33.97
N ALA A 401 -11.07 -9.93 32.86
CA ALA A 401 -11.47 -8.55 32.59
C ALA A 401 -12.95 -8.41 32.21
N ASP A 402 -13.49 -9.36 31.43
CA ASP A 402 -14.78 -9.22 30.77
C ASP A 402 -15.60 -10.52 30.70
N ARG A 403 -15.24 -11.55 31.48
CA ARG A 403 -15.93 -12.86 31.52
C ARG A 403 -17.43 -12.71 31.81
N ASP A 404 -17.77 -11.87 32.78
CA ASP A 404 -19.14 -11.64 33.24
C ASP A 404 -19.76 -10.36 32.60
N GLY A 405 -19.22 -10.00 31.43
CA GLY A 405 -19.53 -8.77 30.69
C GLY A 405 -18.54 -7.65 30.99
N GLY A 406 -18.39 -6.71 30.06
CA GLY A 406 -17.43 -5.62 30.18
C GLY A 406 -17.55 -4.61 29.05
N VAL A 407 -16.66 -3.62 29.04
CA VAL A 407 -16.61 -2.61 27.97
C VAL A 407 -15.80 -3.15 26.80
N CYS A 408 -16.35 -3.07 25.60
CA CYS A 408 -15.69 -3.51 24.37
C CYS A 408 -14.32 -2.83 24.20
N CYS A 409 -13.39 -3.50 23.52
CA CYS A 409 -12.07 -2.94 23.19
C CYS A 409 -12.09 -1.65 22.34
N GLY A 410 -13.25 -1.26 21.77
CA GLY A 410 -13.43 -0.03 20.99
C GLY A 410 -13.14 -0.17 19.49
N ARG A 411 -12.49 -1.25 19.05
CA ARG A 411 -12.06 -1.43 17.66
C ARG A 411 -13.20 -1.37 16.61
N PRO A 412 -14.41 -1.93 16.82
CA PRO A 412 -15.50 -1.81 15.85
C PRO A 412 -15.94 -0.36 15.61
N LEU A 413 -16.02 0.46 16.67
CA LEU A 413 -16.33 1.89 16.55
C LEU A 413 -15.23 2.64 15.82
N LYS A 414 -13.97 2.35 16.13
CA LYS A 414 -12.84 2.94 15.41
C LYS A 414 -12.94 2.65 13.91
N LEU A 415 -13.11 1.39 13.54
CA LEU A 415 -13.19 0.98 12.13
C LEU A 415 -14.41 1.56 11.39
N SER A 416 -15.49 1.90 12.09
CA SER A 416 -16.64 2.59 11.49
C SER A 416 -16.40 4.09 11.26
N GLY A 417 -15.34 4.65 11.86
CA GLY A 417 -15.01 6.07 11.84
C GLY A 417 -15.30 6.80 13.16
N GLU A 418 -15.89 6.16 14.17
CA GLU A 418 -16.15 6.80 15.46
C GLU A 418 -14.93 6.70 16.40
N THR A 419 -13.83 7.36 16.02
CA THR A 419 -12.53 7.24 16.72
C THR A 419 -12.56 7.84 18.13
N ASP A 420 -13.28 8.94 18.36
CA ASP A 420 -13.36 9.58 19.67
C ASP A 420 -14.15 8.71 20.67
N SER A 421 -15.24 8.09 20.20
CA SER A 421 -16.00 7.09 20.94
C SER A 421 -15.15 5.86 21.28
N ALA A 422 -14.34 5.38 20.34
CA ALA A 422 -13.42 4.28 20.58
C ALA A 422 -12.34 4.64 21.62
N ARG A 423 -11.85 5.88 21.62
CA ARG A 423 -10.88 6.40 22.60
C ARG A 423 -11.45 6.40 24.01
N LYS A 424 -12.70 6.79 24.20
CA LYS A 424 -13.38 6.73 25.50
C LYS A 424 -13.45 5.30 26.07
N MET A 425 -13.75 4.31 25.23
CA MET A 425 -13.69 2.89 25.64
C MET A 425 -12.28 2.46 26.03
N ALA A 426 -11.28 2.92 25.27
CA ALA A 426 -9.88 2.61 25.54
C ALA A 426 -9.39 3.21 26.85
N ASP A 427 -9.73 4.46 27.13
CA ASP A 427 -9.34 5.15 28.37
C ASP A 427 -9.96 4.47 29.60
N TYR A 428 -11.25 4.11 29.54
CA TYR A 428 -11.93 3.37 30.59
C TYR A 428 -11.24 2.01 30.86
N ASN A 429 -11.03 1.21 29.82
CA ASN A 429 -10.42 -0.12 29.98
C ASN A 429 -8.96 -0.01 30.47
N THR A 430 -8.22 1.00 30.01
CA THR A 430 -6.85 1.29 30.49
C THR A 430 -6.85 1.59 31.99
N ALA A 431 -7.80 2.40 32.47
CA ALA A 431 -7.94 2.71 33.89
C ALA A 431 -8.32 1.47 34.70
N LEU A 432 -9.20 0.60 34.17
CA LEU A 432 -9.58 -0.66 34.79
C LEU A 432 -8.36 -1.59 34.96
N PHE A 433 -7.60 -1.81 33.89
CA PHE A 433 -6.40 -2.66 33.92
C PHE A 433 -5.37 -2.19 34.95
N ARG A 434 -5.11 -0.88 34.98
CA ARG A 434 -4.17 -0.27 35.94
C ARG A 434 -4.64 -0.38 37.38
N ARG A 435 -5.94 -0.17 37.64
CA ARG A 435 -6.53 -0.27 38.99
C ARG A 435 -6.33 -1.66 39.60
N HIS A 436 -6.43 -2.70 38.77
CA HIS A 436 -6.27 -4.09 39.21
C HIS A 436 -4.82 -4.60 39.18
N GLY A 437 -3.85 -3.73 38.87
CA GLY A 437 -2.42 -4.04 39.01
C GLY A 437 -1.90 -5.14 38.09
N ILE A 438 -2.57 -5.41 36.97
CA ILE A 438 -2.13 -6.44 36.01
C ILE A 438 -0.80 -6.04 35.37
N THR A 439 0.06 -7.02 35.11
CA THR A 439 1.37 -6.83 34.45
C THR A 439 1.41 -7.45 33.06
N THR A 440 0.54 -8.40 32.78
CA THR A 440 0.40 -9.05 31.47
C THR A 440 -1.08 -9.10 31.11
N LEU A 441 -1.44 -8.62 29.92
CA LEU A 441 -2.78 -8.68 29.35
C LEU A 441 -2.78 -9.69 28.20
N VAL A 442 -3.47 -10.80 28.40
CA VAL A 442 -3.66 -11.86 27.40
C VAL A 442 -5.03 -11.71 26.75
N THR A 443 -5.10 -11.79 25.43
CA THR A 443 -6.38 -11.79 24.71
C THR A 443 -6.42 -12.88 23.64
N SER A 444 -7.60 -13.46 23.44
CA SER A 444 -7.83 -14.47 22.39
C SER A 444 -8.31 -13.91 21.07
N CYS A 445 -8.49 -12.58 20.98
CA CYS A 445 -9.02 -11.93 19.81
C CYS A 445 -7.96 -11.01 19.18
N PRO A 446 -7.51 -11.26 17.94
CA PRO A 446 -6.55 -10.39 17.26
C PRO A 446 -7.02 -8.95 17.06
N ILE A 447 -8.33 -8.74 16.96
CA ILE A 447 -8.95 -7.41 16.86
C ILE A 447 -8.68 -6.61 18.16
N CYS A 448 -8.78 -7.29 19.31
CA CYS A 448 -8.49 -6.72 20.62
C CYS A 448 -6.98 -6.48 20.78
N LEU A 449 -6.15 -7.48 20.44
CA LEU A 449 -4.68 -7.36 20.49
C LEU A 449 -4.20 -6.10 19.77
N LYS A 450 -4.67 -5.90 18.54
CA LYS A 450 -4.22 -4.80 17.71
C LYS A 450 -4.61 -3.44 18.30
N VAL A 451 -5.85 -3.27 18.75
CA VAL A 451 -6.26 -1.99 19.33
C VAL A 451 -5.56 -1.72 20.67
N PHE A 452 -5.28 -2.75 21.47
CA PHE A 452 -4.50 -2.61 22.70
C PHE A 452 -3.06 -2.14 22.43
N ARG A 453 -2.42 -2.65 21.36
CA ARG A 453 -1.06 -2.23 20.98
C ARG A 453 -1.00 -0.87 20.29
N GLU A 454 -2.02 -0.50 19.52
CA GLU A 454 -2.03 0.73 18.73
C GLU A 454 -2.55 1.95 19.51
N GLU A 455 -3.59 1.77 20.34
CA GLU A 455 -4.34 2.91 20.91
C GLU A 455 -4.28 3.01 22.43
N TYR A 456 -4.11 1.90 23.14
CA TYR A 456 -4.17 1.93 24.59
C TYR A 456 -2.81 2.35 25.16
N ARG A 457 -2.85 3.19 26.20
CA ARG A 457 -1.66 3.62 26.94
C ARG A 457 -1.39 2.63 28.05
N LEU A 458 -0.77 1.51 27.69
CA LEU A 458 -0.50 0.37 28.57
C LEU A 458 0.98 0.28 28.96
N GLU A 459 1.64 1.41 29.22
CA GLU A 459 3.03 1.40 29.68
C GLU A 459 3.18 0.51 30.93
N GLY A 460 4.13 -0.42 30.89
CA GLY A 460 4.37 -1.39 31.97
C GLY A 460 3.47 -2.64 31.96
N ILE A 461 2.50 -2.75 31.05
CA ILE A 461 1.65 -3.94 30.87
C ILE A 461 2.00 -4.61 29.54
N GLU A 462 2.46 -5.85 29.61
CA GLU A 462 2.78 -6.63 28.42
C GLU A 462 1.50 -7.15 27.75
N VAL A 463 1.27 -6.84 26.47
CA VAL A 463 0.06 -7.26 25.75
C VAL A 463 0.36 -8.42 24.80
N LEU A 464 -0.25 -9.58 25.04
CA LEU A 464 -0.01 -10.82 24.30
C LEU A 464 -1.30 -11.39 23.71
N HIS A 465 -1.16 -11.96 22.51
CA HIS A 465 -2.18 -12.84 21.98
C HIS A 465 -2.13 -14.20 22.68
N HIS A 466 -3.25 -14.94 22.76
CA HIS A 466 -3.25 -16.28 23.34
C HIS A 466 -2.22 -17.20 22.68
N SER A 467 -1.94 -17.05 21.38
CA SER A 467 -0.96 -17.88 20.68
C SER A 467 0.47 -17.64 21.19
N GLN A 468 0.79 -16.38 21.50
CA GLN A 468 2.08 -15.99 22.06
C GLN A 468 2.20 -16.46 23.52
N TYR A 469 1.11 -16.32 24.29
CA TYR A 469 1.08 -16.74 25.69
C TYR A 469 1.15 -18.26 25.86
N ILE A 470 0.40 -19.02 25.06
CA ILE A 470 0.45 -20.49 25.05
C ILE A 470 1.87 -20.95 24.71
N LEU A 471 2.50 -20.37 23.69
CA LEU A 471 3.88 -20.71 23.35
C LEU A 471 4.86 -20.42 24.49
N ARG A 472 4.65 -19.32 25.24
CA ARG A 472 5.42 -19.02 26.45
C ARG A 472 5.25 -20.13 27.49
N LEU A 473 4.02 -20.51 27.80
CA LEU A 473 3.74 -21.57 28.77
C LEU A 473 4.36 -22.92 28.38
N LEU A 474 4.33 -23.27 27.08
CA LEU A 474 4.98 -24.48 26.56
C LEU A 474 6.50 -24.42 26.74
N ARG A 475 7.12 -23.28 26.42
CA ARG A 475 8.59 -23.10 26.54
C ARG A 475 9.08 -23.08 27.98
N GLU A 476 8.26 -22.56 28.89
CA GLU A 476 8.55 -22.55 30.33
C GLU A 476 8.28 -23.91 31.00
N GLY A 477 7.74 -24.90 30.27
CA GLY A 477 7.37 -26.20 30.83
C GLY A 477 6.14 -26.15 31.75
N ARG A 478 5.49 -24.99 31.87
CA ARG A 478 4.28 -24.78 32.68
C ARG A 478 3.06 -25.41 32.04
N LEU A 479 3.07 -25.63 30.73
CA LEU A 479 2.04 -26.37 30.00
C LEU A 479 2.72 -27.50 29.22
N ALA A 480 2.22 -28.73 29.37
CA ALA A 480 2.65 -29.88 28.59
C ALA A 480 1.50 -30.38 27.70
N VAL A 481 1.80 -30.63 26.43
CA VAL A 481 0.85 -31.18 25.45
C VAL A 481 1.40 -32.47 24.84
N GLU A 482 0.50 -33.36 24.43
CA GLU A 482 0.81 -34.57 23.68
C GLU A 482 0.52 -34.35 22.19
N GLY A 483 1.40 -34.86 21.33
CA GLY A 483 1.19 -34.80 19.89
C GLY A 483 -0.01 -35.66 19.48
N SER A 484 -0.88 -35.12 18.64
CA SER A 484 -2.06 -35.80 18.11
C SER A 484 -1.76 -36.69 16.90
N GLY A 485 -0.67 -36.41 16.19
CA GLY A 485 -0.38 -37.01 14.87
C GLY A 485 -1.34 -36.55 13.76
N GLU A 486 -2.23 -35.60 14.04
CA GLU A 486 -3.14 -35.02 13.04
C GLU A 486 -2.41 -34.05 12.12
N ARG A 487 -3.01 -33.81 10.95
CA ARG A 487 -2.51 -32.86 9.95
C ARG A 487 -3.38 -31.61 9.99
N TYR A 488 -2.81 -30.50 10.41
CA TYR A 488 -3.50 -29.22 10.52
C TYR A 488 -3.12 -28.30 9.37
N THR A 489 -4.06 -27.48 8.90
CA THR A 489 -3.75 -26.28 8.13
C THR A 489 -4.09 -25.05 8.94
N TYR A 490 -3.28 -24.00 8.84
CA TYR A 490 -3.46 -22.78 9.62
C TYR A 490 -3.97 -21.63 8.77
N HIS A 491 -5.05 -20.99 9.22
CA HIS A 491 -5.54 -19.75 8.65
C HIS A 491 -5.01 -18.54 9.43
N ASP A 492 -4.15 -17.74 8.79
CA ASP A 492 -3.63 -16.48 9.32
C ASP A 492 -4.72 -15.39 9.41
N PRO A 493 -5.11 -14.96 10.63
CA PRO A 493 -6.04 -13.85 10.79
C PRO A 493 -5.40 -12.53 10.35
N CYS A 494 -6.13 -11.71 9.59
CA CYS A 494 -5.61 -10.47 9.03
C CYS A 494 -5.08 -9.47 10.08
N GLU A 495 -5.76 -9.32 11.23
CA GLU A 495 -5.32 -8.41 12.31
C GLU A 495 -4.17 -8.99 13.14
N LEU A 496 -4.00 -10.32 13.20
CA LEU A 496 -2.89 -10.98 13.91
C LEU A 496 -1.61 -10.92 13.08
N GLY A 497 -1.69 -11.39 11.83
CA GLY A 497 -0.59 -11.39 10.88
C GLY A 497 -0.28 -9.98 10.38
N ARG A 498 -0.97 -9.53 9.32
CA ARG A 498 -0.67 -8.22 8.70
C ARG A 498 -0.82 -7.04 9.64
N GLY A 499 -1.70 -7.16 10.64
CA GLY A 499 -1.97 -6.09 11.59
C GLY A 499 -1.01 -6.01 12.77
N SER A 500 -0.45 -7.12 13.24
CA SER A 500 0.34 -7.17 14.48
C SER A 500 1.69 -7.88 14.34
N GLY A 501 2.02 -8.40 13.15
CA GLY A 501 3.27 -9.07 12.83
C GLY A 501 3.42 -10.47 13.45
N VAL A 502 2.35 -11.05 14.00
CA VAL A 502 2.39 -12.34 14.70
C VAL A 502 2.07 -13.44 13.70
N TYR A 503 3.09 -14.19 13.30
CA TYR A 503 2.99 -15.27 12.31
C TYR A 503 3.58 -16.59 12.83
N ASP A 504 4.74 -16.54 13.48
CA ASP A 504 5.49 -17.75 13.80
C ASP A 504 5.02 -18.39 15.11
N GLU A 505 4.56 -17.60 16.08
CA GLU A 505 4.07 -18.11 17.35
C GLU A 505 2.88 -19.07 17.22
N PRO A 506 1.79 -18.74 16.49
CA PRO A 506 0.70 -19.72 16.30
C PRO A 506 1.17 -20.98 15.57
N ARG A 507 2.09 -20.87 14.62
CA ARG A 507 2.63 -22.04 13.89
C ARG A 507 3.44 -22.95 14.80
N ALA A 508 4.27 -22.38 15.67
CA ALA A 508 5.05 -23.15 16.64
C ALA A 508 4.13 -23.92 17.61
N VAL A 509 3.00 -23.32 18.02
CA VAL A 509 2.00 -24.03 18.84
C VAL A 509 1.33 -25.16 18.06
N VAL A 510 0.93 -24.94 16.80
CA VAL A 510 0.34 -26.00 15.97
C VAL A 510 1.33 -27.14 15.72
N ALA A 511 2.59 -26.82 15.44
CA ALA A 511 3.65 -27.81 15.21
C ALA A 511 3.98 -28.66 16.45
N ALA A 512 3.74 -28.14 17.66
CA ALA A 512 3.86 -28.91 18.90
C ALA A 512 2.73 -29.94 19.08
N LEU A 513 1.62 -29.79 18.33
CA LEU A 513 0.42 -30.62 18.45
C LEU A 513 0.31 -31.61 17.28
N GLY A 514 0.72 -31.24 16.07
CA GLY A 514 0.63 -32.10 14.89
C GLY A 514 1.43 -31.57 13.69
N GLU A 515 1.23 -32.17 12.53
CA GLU A 515 1.89 -31.75 11.28
C GLU A 515 1.19 -30.50 10.72
N LEU A 516 1.93 -29.43 10.44
CA LEU A 516 1.40 -28.20 9.83
C LEU A 516 1.58 -28.21 8.31
N LEU A 517 0.46 -28.17 7.60
CA LEU A 517 0.38 -28.06 6.14
C LEU A 517 0.01 -26.62 5.74
N GLU A 518 0.97 -25.90 5.17
CA GLU A 518 0.80 -24.50 4.77
C GLU A 518 -0.01 -24.39 3.47
N PRO A 519 -1.05 -23.53 3.41
CA PRO A 519 -1.78 -23.26 2.17
C PRO A 519 -0.96 -22.37 1.23
N GLU A 520 -1.33 -22.37 -0.06
CA GLU A 520 -0.70 -21.49 -1.06
C GLU A 520 -0.75 -20.01 -0.65
N GLN A 521 -1.88 -19.58 -0.09
CA GLN A 521 -2.10 -18.22 0.41
C GLN A 521 -1.89 -18.18 1.93
N THR A 522 -0.64 -18.01 2.34
CA THR A 522 -0.22 -17.97 3.76
C THR A 522 0.41 -16.64 4.16
N ARG A 523 0.60 -16.41 5.47
CA ARG A 523 1.23 -15.23 6.08
C ARG A 523 0.66 -13.90 5.56
N GLU A 524 1.48 -12.98 5.06
CA GLU A 524 1.05 -11.68 4.54
C GLU A 524 0.12 -11.81 3.32
N HIS A 525 0.15 -12.93 2.61
CA HIS A 525 -0.67 -13.19 1.44
C HIS A 525 -2.04 -13.83 1.76
N ALA A 526 -2.22 -14.32 2.99
CA ALA A 526 -3.43 -14.99 3.45
C ALA A 526 -4.71 -14.22 3.13
N LEU A 527 -5.72 -14.97 2.69
CA LEU A 527 -7.04 -14.46 2.36
C LEU A 527 -7.78 -14.00 3.62
N CYS A 528 -8.71 -13.05 3.48
CA CYS A 528 -9.61 -12.64 4.55
C CYS A 528 -10.81 -13.60 4.62
N CYS A 529 -11.21 -13.99 5.83
CA CYS A 529 -12.38 -14.84 6.07
C CYS A 529 -13.74 -14.22 5.68
N GLY A 530 -13.78 -12.94 5.29
CA GLY A 530 -14.98 -12.25 4.79
C GLY A 530 -15.83 -11.54 5.85
N SER A 531 -15.90 -12.03 7.09
CA SER A 531 -16.78 -11.46 8.14
C SER A 531 -16.24 -10.22 8.86
N SER A 532 -15.38 -9.42 8.21
CA SER A 532 -14.71 -8.26 8.82
C SER A 532 -15.66 -7.31 9.55
N VAL A 533 -15.31 -6.92 10.78
CA VAL A 533 -16.05 -5.90 11.56
C VAL A 533 -15.97 -4.49 10.94
N ALA A 534 -15.15 -4.29 9.91
CA ALA A 534 -14.99 -3.02 9.21
C ALA A 534 -15.91 -2.87 7.98
N ASN A 535 -16.51 -3.96 7.49
CA ASN A 535 -17.40 -3.94 6.33
C ASN A 535 -18.85 -4.04 6.79
N THR A 536 -19.69 -3.11 6.33
CA THR A 536 -21.13 -3.09 6.65
C THR A 536 -22.00 -3.13 5.40
N ALA A 537 -21.42 -3.48 4.24
CA ALA A 537 -22.06 -3.36 2.94
C ALA A 537 -22.35 -4.72 2.27
N ILE A 538 -21.52 -5.74 2.52
CA ILE A 538 -21.74 -7.08 1.96
C ILE A 538 -22.74 -7.87 2.80
N SER A 539 -23.55 -8.70 2.14
CA SER A 539 -24.55 -9.54 2.79
C SER A 539 -23.94 -10.77 3.47
N ASP A 540 -24.70 -11.43 4.35
CA ASP A 540 -24.28 -12.68 5.00
C ASP A 540 -24.01 -13.82 4.01
N ALA A 541 -24.70 -13.82 2.86
CA ALA A 541 -24.47 -14.78 1.77
C ALA A 541 -23.13 -14.50 1.07
N GLN A 542 -22.82 -13.23 0.81
CA GLN A 542 -21.53 -12.83 0.26
C GLN A 542 -20.38 -13.10 1.24
N GLN A 543 -20.58 -12.90 2.54
CA GLN A 543 -19.59 -13.31 3.55
C GLN A 543 -19.33 -14.83 3.52
N LEU A 544 -20.39 -15.64 3.35
CA LEU A 544 -20.26 -17.09 3.23
C LEU A 544 -19.51 -17.51 1.96
N GLU A 545 -19.76 -16.84 0.84
CA GLU A 545 -19.02 -17.04 -0.41
C GLU A 545 -17.53 -16.78 -0.24
N LEU A 546 -17.18 -15.66 0.41
CA LEU A 546 -15.79 -15.37 0.77
C LEU A 546 -15.19 -16.45 1.68
N ALA A 547 -15.93 -16.89 2.71
CA ALA A 547 -15.47 -17.94 3.62
C ALA A 547 -15.22 -19.26 2.87
N ARG A 548 -16.09 -19.66 1.94
CA ARG A 548 -15.94 -20.86 1.10
C ARG A 548 -14.73 -20.80 0.18
N SER A 549 -14.44 -19.63 -0.39
CA SER A 549 -13.22 -19.41 -1.18
C SER A 549 -11.96 -19.64 -0.34
N VAL A 550 -11.96 -19.16 0.92
CA VAL A 550 -10.84 -19.39 1.85
C VAL A 550 -10.75 -20.86 2.28
N THR A 551 -11.86 -21.49 2.66
CA THR A 551 -11.85 -22.88 3.11
C THR A 551 -11.44 -23.83 1.99
N GLY A 552 -11.87 -23.61 0.74
CA GLY A 552 -11.40 -24.39 -0.40
C GLY A 552 -9.86 -24.37 -0.57
N CYS A 553 -9.21 -23.21 -0.35
CA CYS A 553 -7.76 -23.10 -0.38
C CYS A 553 -7.08 -23.85 0.78
N LEU A 554 -7.69 -23.80 1.98
CA LEU A 554 -7.18 -24.48 3.16
C LEU A 554 -7.35 -26.01 3.05
N GLU A 555 -8.51 -26.47 2.58
CA GLU A 555 -8.83 -27.90 2.41
C GLU A 555 -7.98 -28.56 1.32
N ALA A 556 -7.59 -27.80 0.28
CA ALA A 556 -6.70 -28.28 -0.77
C ALA A 556 -5.28 -28.67 -0.27
N THR A 557 -4.91 -28.31 0.97
CA THR A 557 -3.65 -28.74 1.58
C THR A 557 -3.61 -30.24 1.93
N GLY A 558 -4.77 -30.90 2.05
CA GLY A 558 -4.86 -32.29 2.53
C GLY A 558 -4.87 -32.43 4.06
N ALA A 559 -5.01 -31.32 4.78
CA ALA A 559 -5.20 -31.33 6.23
C ALA A 559 -6.52 -32.00 6.64
N THR A 560 -6.59 -32.50 7.88
CA THR A 560 -7.78 -33.10 8.49
C THR A 560 -8.60 -32.08 9.28
N ALA A 561 -8.01 -30.96 9.68
CA ALA A 561 -8.69 -29.86 10.36
C ALA A 561 -8.06 -28.49 10.05
N ILE A 562 -8.89 -27.45 10.11
CA ILE A 562 -8.49 -26.05 9.95
C ILE A 562 -8.32 -25.42 11.34
N VAL A 563 -7.14 -24.86 11.60
CA VAL A 563 -6.83 -24.14 12.83
C VAL A 563 -6.73 -22.65 12.53
N THR A 564 -7.28 -21.81 13.42
CA THR A 564 -7.08 -20.36 13.37
C THR A 564 -6.91 -19.81 14.77
N ALA A 565 -6.28 -18.65 14.91
CA ALA A 565 -6.10 -17.99 16.20
C ALA A 565 -6.98 -16.73 16.29
N CYS A 566 -8.22 -16.84 15.79
CA CYS A 566 -9.18 -15.73 15.75
C CYS A 566 -10.62 -16.26 15.84
N PRO A 567 -11.38 -15.89 16.89
CA PRO A 567 -12.76 -16.36 17.07
C PRO A 567 -13.70 -15.93 15.93
N LEU A 568 -13.46 -14.75 15.34
CA LEU A 568 -14.24 -14.29 14.18
C LEU A 568 -13.95 -15.13 12.93
N CYS A 569 -12.67 -15.42 12.64
CA CYS A 569 -12.31 -16.30 11.54
C CYS A 569 -12.88 -17.70 11.76
N LYS A 570 -12.79 -18.25 12.97
CA LYS A 570 -13.35 -19.56 13.31
C LYS A 570 -14.84 -19.63 12.97
N LYS A 571 -15.62 -18.64 13.41
CA LYS A 571 -17.07 -18.57 13.12
C LYS A 571 -17.35 -18.45 11.62
N ALA A 572 -16.58 -17.62 10.91
CA ALA A 572 -16.77 -17.41 9.48
C ALA A 572 -16.44 -18.66 8.66
N LEU A 573 -15.26 -19.24 8.88
CA LEU A 573 -14.78 -20.42 8.16
C LEU A 573 -15.59 -21.66 8.52
N GLY A 574 -16.02 -21.82 9.78
CA GLY A 574 -16.86 -22.94 10.19
C GLY A 574 -18.23 -23.00 9.50
N ARG A 575 -18.70 -21.91 8.88
CA ARG A 575 -19.91 -21.92 8.04
C ARG A 575 -19.65 -22.43 6.62
N GLY A 576 -18.42 -22.35 6.14
CA GLY A 576 -18.03 -22.65 4.76
C GLY A 576 -17.17 -23.90 4.59
N ALA A 577 -16.58 -24.41 5.67
CA ALA A 577 -15.69 -25.56 5.66
C ALA A 577 -16.46 -26.89 5.64
N SER A 578 -15.89 -27.89 4.97
CA SER A 578 -16.24 -29.31 5.11
C SER A 578 -15.47 -29.96 6.26
N LEU A 579 -14.27 -29.46 6.58
CA LEU A 579 -13.44 -29.92 7.68
C LEU A 579 -13.81 -29.26 9.03
N PRO A 580 -13.48 -29.90 10.17
CA PRO A 580 -13.56 -29.26 11.48
C PRO A 580 -12.71 -27.98 11.53
N VAL A 581 -13.31 -26.90 12.05
CA VAL A 581 -12.62 -25.62 12.27
C VAL A 581 -12.49 -25.34 13.76
N ALA A 582 -11.26 -25.26 14.25
CA ALA A 582 -10.93 -25.05 15.65
C ALA A 582 -10.18 -23.73 15.88
N ASP A 583 -10.41 -23.12 17.04
CA ASP A 583 -9.46 -22.13 17.54
C ASP A 583 -8.20 -22.84 18.05
N LEU A 584 -7.04 -22.21 17.93
CA LEU A 584 -5.76 -22.74 18.39
C LEU A 584 -5.83 -23.21 19.86
N SER A 585 -6.49 -22.44 20.73
CA SER A 585 -6.66 -22.80 22.13
C SER A 585 -7.47 -24.09 22.33
N GLU A 586 -8.45 -24.37 21.47
CA GLU A 586 -9.26 -25.60 21.56
C GLU A 586 -8.43 -26.84 21.24
N VAL A 587 -7.55 -26.74 20.24
CA VAL A 587 -6.64 -27.84 19.88
C VAL A 587 -5.64 -28.08 21.03
N VAL A 588 -5.07 -27.02 21.60
CA VAL A 588 -4.17 -27.10 22.76
C VAL A 588 -4.89 -27.75 23.95
N ALA A 589 -6.08 -27.26 24.32
CA ALA A 589 -6.82 -27.74 25.47
C ALA A 589 -7.25 -29.21 25.35
N ALA A 590 -7.47 -29.70 24.11
CA ALA A 590 -7.78 -31.11 23.86
C ALA A 590 -6.58 -32.05 24.07
N HIS A 591 -5.36 -31.53 23.94
CA HIS A 591 -4.12 -32.30 23.97
C HIS A 591 -3.24 -32.02 25.19
N ILE A 592 -3.78 -31.35 26.22
CA ILE A 592 -3.08 -31.19 27.50
C ILE A 592 -2.81 -32.58 28.07
N ARG A 593 -1.55 -32.87 28.40
CA ARG A 593 -1.10 -34.17 28.88
C ARG A 593 -1.86 -34.60 30.13
N ALA A 594 -2.37 -35.83 30.13
CA ALA A 594 -3.07 -36.40 31.28
C ALA A 594 -2.14 -36.45 32.51
N GLY A 595 -2.59 -35.93 33.66
CA GLY A 595 -1.79 -35.90 34.89
C GLY A 595 -0.76 -34.77 34.97
N HIS A 596 -0.77 -33.80 34.05
CA HIS A 596 0.02 -32.57 34.19
C HIS A 596 -0.36 -31.88 35.51
N THR A 597 0.55 -31.91 36.46
CA THR A 597 0.49 -31.17 37.73
C THR A 597 1.60 -30.15 37.69
N PHE A 598 1.26 -28.89 37.95
CA PHE A 598 2.24 -27.82 38.05
C PHE A 598 3.26 -28.18 39.14
N SER A 599 4.50 -28.50 38.73
CA SER A 599 5.60 -28.71 39.65
C SER A 599 6.15 -27.35 40.01
N ASP A 600 5.88 -26.91 41.24
CA ASP A 600 6.37 -25.66 41.81
C ASP A 600 7.89 -25.80 42.08
N ASN A 601 8.70 -25.82 41.02
CA ASN A 601 10.15 -25.78 41.14
C ASN A 601 10.60 -24.33 41.25
N SER A 602 10.56 -23.85 42.50
CA SER A 602 11.35 -22.76 43.13
C SER A 602 11.35 -21.38 42.47
#